data_AF-A0A316KG61-F1
#
_entry.id   AF-A0A316KG61-F1
#
_cell.length_a   1.000
_cell.length_b   1.000
_cell.length_c   1.000
_cell.angle_alpha   90.00
_cell.angle_beta   90.00
_cell.angle_gamma   90.00
#
_symmetry.space_group_name_H-M   'P 1'
#
loop_
_entity.id
_entity.type
_entity.pdbx_description
1 polymer ?
#
loop_
_entity_poly.entity_id
_entity_poly.type
_entity_poly.pdbx_seq_one_letter_code
_entity_poly.pdbx_strand_id
1 'polypeptide(L)'
;MRRALFLLSFLILSHQSWSQQLPQYSQWYLHQFAINPAHAGIKQCIDVHTLYRNQWLGFEGSPQSGFLSLSIPLQARRRRVFGARHGTGFKFETDQFGPLSMSRLNLAYAAHFNFTQDNRLSLGVYGGVVQTGYDPSDLTTHDPDPSVLQQSNNLSPDASFGAWWNSTNYYGGLIFRNLFRSPWEDVGTDSRHRFHVSLNGGYRWAIREEWTLLPGINLRIPPRSPASLDLNLHADYNNVFGFGVGFRVGDAINATAVYKIKEQFAIAYTFDYSITRIQSVANNTHEISLRFTTCKPERTGTASCPLFE
;
A
#
# COMPACT_ATOMS: atom_id res chain seq x y z
N MET A 1 47.01 3.02 12.84
CA MET A 1 46.10 3.44 11.74
C MET A 1 45.11 2.34 11.33
N ARG A 2 45.53 1.11 10.97
CA ARG A 2 44.60 0.02 10.59
C ARG A 2 43.56 -0.38 11.65
N ARG A 3 43.91 -0.37 12.94
CA ARG A 3 42.97 -0.66 14.04
C ARG A 3 41.94 0.45 14.29
N ALA A 4 42.33 1.71 14.04
CA ALA A 4 41.43 2.86 14.15
C ALA A 4 40.40 2.91 13.01
N LEU A 5 40.81 2.50 11.79
CA LEU A 5 39.90 2.32 10.64
C LEU A 5 38.87 1.21 10.88
N PHE A 6 39.27 0.11 11.51
CA PHE A 6 38.35 -0.97 11.90
C PHE A 6 37.33 -0.51 12.97
N LEU A 7 37.77 0.24 13.98
CA LEU A 7 36.88 0.83 14.99
C LEU A 7 35.95 1.89 14.39
N LEU A 8 36.42 2.72 13.45
CA LEU A 8 35.59 3.68 12.73
C LEU A 8 34.54 2.98 11.86
N SER A 9 34.88 1.86 11.21
CA SER A 9 33.90 1.05 10.46
C SER A 9 32.86 0.39 11.35
N PHE A 10 33.22 0.01 12.58
CA PHE A 10 32.28 -0.58 13.55
C PHE A 10 31.33 0.46 14.15
N LEU A 11 31.80 1.70 14.31
CA LEU A 11 30.99 2.85 14.74
C LEU A 11 30.01 3.35 13.66
N ILE A 12 30.31 3.14 12.37
CA ILE A 12 29.39 3.44 11.25
C ILE A 12 28.33 2.33 11.08
N LEU A 13 28.58 1.14 11.65
CA LEU A 13 27.66 -0.01 11.67
C LEU A 13 26.71 -0.05 12.87
N SER A 14 26.67 1.00 13.71
CA SER A 14 25.60 1.16 14.69
C SER A 14 24.29 1.47 13.94
N HIS A 15 23.64 0.39 13.48
CA HIS A 15 22.31 0.46 12.88
C HIS A 15 21.37 1.12 13.88
N GLN A 16 20.90 2.32 13.56
CA GLN A 16 19.72 2.84 14.20
C GLN A 16 18.57 1.88 13.86
N SER A 17 17.84 1.44 14.89
CA SER A 17 16.61 0.69 14.70
C SER A 17 15.60 1.62 14.03
N TRP A 18 15.42 1.45 12.73
CA TRP A 18 14.44 2.21 11.97
C TRP A 18 13.08 1.54 12.10
N SER A 19 12.20 2.16 12.87
CA SER A 19 10.82 1.70 12.98
C SER A 19 10.01 2.10 11.75
N GLN A 20 9.24 1.16 11.24
CA GLN A 20 8.30 1.36 10.16
C GLN A 20 7.01 1.96 10.72
N GLN A 21 6.58 3.11 10.19
CA GLN A 21 5.41 3.83 10.72
C GLN A 21 4.11 3.61 9.92
N LEU A 22 4.20 2.95 8.76
CA LEU A 22 3.08 2.68 7.88
C LEU A 22 3.12 1.20 7.44
N PRO A 23 1.97 0.51 7.36
CA PRO A 23 1.94 -0.86 6.89
C PRO A 23 2.42 -0.95 5.44
N GLN A 24 3.06 -2.07 5.12
CA GLN A 24 3.58 -2.36 3.79
C GLN A 24 2.90 -3.62 3.25
N TYR A 25 2.33 -3.51 2.06
CA TYR A 25 1.64 -4.63 1.40
C TYR A 25 2.44 -5.12 0.20
N SER A 26 2.47 -6.44 0.00
CA SER A 26 3.13 -7.07 -1.15
C SER A 26 2.24 -7.05 -2.39
N GLN A 27 0.92 -7.12 -2.20
CA GLN A 27 -0.08 -6.98 -3.26
C GLN A 27 -0.36 -5.53 -3.67
N TRP A 28 0.54 -4.58 -3.40
CA TRP A 28 0.32 -3.16 -3.67
C TRP A 28 -0.15 -2.86 -5.10
N TYR A 29 0.38 -3.63 -6.07
CA TYR A 29 0.07 -3.48 -7.47
C TYR A 29 -1.39 -3.83 -7.82
N LEU A 30 -2.05 -4.69 -7.02
CA LEU A 30 -3.46 -5.07 -7.19
C LEU A 30 -4.43 -4.06 -6.54
N HIS A 31 -3.94 -3.19 -5.66
CA HIS A 31 -4.75 -2.34 -4.77
C HIS A 31 -4.37 -0.86 -4.89
N GLN A 32 -4.26 -0.35 -6.12
CA GLN A 32 -3.79 1.01 -6.39
C GLN A 32 -4.61 2.09 -5.69
N PHE A 33 -5.94 1.93 -5.61
CA PHE A 33 -6.78 2.88 -4.88
C PHE A 33 -6.41 2.95 -3.40
N ALA A 34 -6.28 1.82 -2.69
CA ALA A 34 -5.92 1.81 -1.27
C ALA A 34 -4.60 2.55 -0.97
N ILE A 35 -3.71 2.64 -1.96
CA ILE A 35 -2.40 3.25 -1.84
C ILE A 35 -2.41 4.72 -2.29
N ASN A 36 -3.06 5.01 -3.41
CA ASN A 36 -3.06 6.32 -4.07
C ASN A 36 -4.49 6.85 -4.25
N PRO A 37 -4.87 7.96 -3.56
CA PRO A 37 -6.20 8.52 -3.69
C PRO A 37 -6.54 9.02 -5.10
N ALA A 38 -5.55 9.30 -5.95
CA ALA A 38 -5.78 9.71 -7.35
C ALA A 38 -6.47 8.62 -8.19
N HIS A 39 -6.47 7.38 -7.72
CA HIS A 39 -7.12 6.25 -8.39
C HIS A 39 -8.60 6.11 -8.00
N ALA A 40 -9.13 6.96 -7.11
CA ALA A 40 -10.55 6.95 -6.75
C ALA A 40 -11.42 7.18 -7.99
N GLY A 41 -12.36 6.29 -8.28
CA GLY A 41 -13.28 6.41 -9.41
C GLY A 41 -12.63 6.43 -10.81
N ILE A 42 -11.38 5.96 -10.93
CA ILE A 42 -10.73 5.80 -12.25
C ILE A 42 -11.55 4.80 -13.10
N LYS A 43 -12.01 3.73 -12.44
CA LYS A 43 -12.97 2.74 -12.92
C LYS A 43 -14.32 3.33 -13.12
N GLN A 44 -14.93 2.98 -14.26
CA GLN A 44 -16.31 3.34 -14.58
C GLN A 44 -17.35 2.44 -13.92
N CYS A 45 -16.95 1.78 -12.84
CA CYS A 45 -17.76 0.90 -12.04
C CYS A 45 -17.35 1.02 -10.57
N ILE A 46 -18.16 0.46 -9.69
CA ILE A 46 -17.83 0.37 -8.27
C ILE A 46 -16.77 -0.72 -8.12
N ASP A 47 -15.73 -0.44 -7.33
CA ASP A 47 -14.61 -1.35 -7.08
C ASP A 47 -14.33 -1.43 -5.58
N VAL A 48 -14.42 -2.63 -5.02
CA VAL A 48 -14.26 -2.91 -3.60
C VAL A 48 -13.11 -3.88 -3.44
N HIS A 49 -12.16 -3.53 -2.57
CA HIS A 49 -11.04 -4.39 -2.24
C HIS A 49 -10.89 -4.49 -0.73
N THR A 50 -10.60 -5.68 -0.25
CA THR A 50 -10.13 -5.91 1.11
C THR A 50 -8.88 -6.76 1.09
N LEU A 51 -7.97 -6.51 2.03
CA LEU A 51 -6.74 -7.28 2.19
C LEU A 51 -6.47 -7.45 3.68
N TYR A 52 -5.99 -8.65 4.04
CA TYR A 52 -5.44 -8.96 5.34
C TYR A 52 -4.04 -9.54 5.18
N ARG A 53 -3.09 -8.99 5.95
CA ARG A 53 -1.68 -9.37 6.01
C ARG A 53 -1.38 -9.78 7.45
N ASN A 54 -0.80 -10.96 7.61
CA ASN A 54 -0.20 -11.39 8.87
C ASN A 54 1.30 -11.63 8.65
N GLN A 55 2.10 -10.74 9.23
CA GLN A 55 3.54 -10.70 9.05
C GLN A 55 4.26 -11.47 10.15
N TRP A 56 5.31 -12.20 9.78
CA TRP A 56 6.20 -12.90 10.73
C TRP A 56 5.44 -13.85 11.66
N LEU A 57 4.67 -14.77 11.07
CA LEU A 57 3.85 -15.71 11.85
C LEU A 57 4.68 -16.44 12.93
N GLY A 58 4.07 -16.65 14.09
CA GLY A 58 4.71 -17.32 15.22
C GLY A 58 5.55 -16.41 16.12
N PHE A 59 5.63 -15.11 15.83
CA PHE A 59 6.17 -14.11 16.75
C PHE A 59 5.02 -13.49 17.58
N GLU A 60 5.23 -13.31 18.88
CA GLU A 60 4.25 -12.65 19.74
C GLU A 60 4.18 -11.15 19.41
N GLY A 61 2.97 -10.61 19.28
CA GLY A 61 2.76 -9.23 18.82
C GLY A 61 3.16 -8.99 17.36
N SER A 62 3.22 -10.04 16.53
CA SER A 62 3.58 -9.91 15.12
C SER A 62 2.64 -8.94 14.37
N PRO A 63 3.14 -8.17 13.38
CA PRO A 63 2.31 -7.18 12.73
C PRO A 63 1.14 -7.80 11.97
N GLN A 64 -0.05 -7.30 12.23
CA GLN A 64 -1.28 -7.64 11.52
C GLN A 64 -1.87 -6.37 10.93
N SER A 65 -1.98 -6.34 9.61
CA SER A 65 -2.44 -5.16 8.90
C SER A 65 -3.52 -5.53 7.91
N GLY A 66 -4.44 -4.62 7.65
CA GLY A 66 -5.46 -4.84 6.64
C GLY A 66 -6.16 -3.56 6.25
N PHE A 67 -6.92 -3.62 5.17
CA PHE A 67 -7.76 -2.52 4.75
C PHE A 67 -9.02 -3.01 4.07
N LEU A 68 -10.03 -2.16 4.09
CA LEU A 68 -11.19 -2.19 3.21
C LEU A 68 -11.20 -0.89 2.42
N SER A 69 -11.37 -0.98 1.11
CA SER A 69 -11.45 0.18 0.22
C SER A 69 -12.61 0.04 -0.76
N LEU A 70 -13.26 1.17 -1.02
CA LEU A 70 -14.39 1.31 -1.93
C LEU A 70 -14.15 2.52 -2.82
N SER A 71 -14.11 2.29 -4.14
CA SER A 71 -13.92 3.32 -5.15
C SER A 71 -15.17 3.42 -6.02
N ILE A 72 -15.67 4.64 -6.22
CA ILE A 72 -16.91 4.92 -6.93
C ILE A 72 -16.68 6.05 -7.94
N PRO A 73 -16.96 5.86 -9.24
CA PRO A 73 -16.97 6.95 -10.21
C PRO A 73 -18.19 7.85 -9.98
N LEU A 74 -17.96 9.16 -9.98
CA LEU A 74 -19.05 10.13 -10.00
C LEU A 74 -19.44 10.41 -11.45
N GLN A 75 -20.58 9.88 -11.86
CA GLN A 75 -21.14 10.12 -13.20
C GLN A 75 -21.69 11.54 -13.29
N ALA A 76 -20.84 12.49 -13.69
CA ALA A 76 -21.31 13.81 -14.12
C ALA A 76 -21.50 13.83 -15.64
N ARG A 77 -22.66 14.30 -16.12
CA ARG A 77 -22.82 14.67 -17.54
C ARG A 77 -21.77 15.72 -17.87
N ARG A 78 -20.80 15.39 -18.74
CA ARG A 78 -19.81 16.35 -19.24
C ARG A 78 -20.55 17.56 -19.83
N ARG A 79 -20.54 18.69 -19.12
CA ARG A 79 -21.07 19.97 -19.63
C ARG A 79 -20.05 20.74 -20.46
N ARG A 80 -18.77 20.37 -20.41
CA ARG A 80 -17.67 21.01 -21.14
C ARG A 80 -16.74 19.96 -21.75
N VAL A 81 -16.20 20.26 -22.93
CA VAL A 81 -15.30 19.40 -23.72
C VAL A 81 -14.05 18.98 -22.93
N PHE A 82 -13.55 19.86 -22.04
CA PHE A 82 -12.39 19.62 -21.17
C PHE A 82 -12.75 19.37 -19.69
N GLY A 83 -14.00 18.96 -19.40
CA GLY A 83 -14.42 18.68 -18.03
C GLY A 83 -13.71 17.44 -17.46
N ALA A 84 -13.14 17.58 -16.26
CA ALA A 84 -12.59 16.46 -15.51
C ALA A 84 -13.69 15.46 -15.18
N ARG A 85 -13.35 14.17 -15.17
CA ARG A 85 -14.19 13.15 -14.52
C ARG A 85 -13.86 13.17 -13.04
N HIS A 86 -14.83 12.85 -12.22
CA HIS A 86 -14.64 12.87 -10.77
C HIS A 86 -14.86 11.48 -10.21
N GLY A 87 -14.10 11.16 -9.18
CA GLY A 87 -14.22 9.92 -8.43
C GLY A 87 -14.26 10.23 -6.95
N THR A 88 -14.93 9.36 -6.21
CA THR A 88 -14.93 9.38 -4.74
C THR A 88 -14.63 7.99 -4.23
N GLY A 89 -14.28 7.90 -2.96
CA GLY A 89 -14.12 6.61 -2.33
C GLY A 89 -13.89 6.70 -0.85
N PHE A 90 -13.68 5.53 -0.28
CA PHE A 90 -13.54 5.31 1.14
C PHE A 90 -12.42 4.30 1.36
N LYS A 91 -11.61 4.51 2.40
CA LYS A 91 -10.62 3.54 2.87
C LYS A 91 -10.66 3.48 4.39
N PHE A 92 -10.81 2.27 4.92
CA PHE A 92 -10.53 1.94 6.30
C PHE A 92 -9.28 1.07 6.33
N GLU A 93 -8.25 1.45 7.09
CA GLU A 93 -6.98 0.73 7.19
C GLU A 93 -6.66 0.53 8.68
N THR A 94 -6.33 -0.69 9.06
CA THR A 94 -5.94 -1.04 10.42
C THR A 94 -4.57 -1.70 10.41
N ASP A 95 -3.76 -1.40 11.41
CA ASP A 95 -2.42 -1.94 11.59
C ASP A 95 -2.16 -2.11 13.08
N GLN A 96 -1.77 -3.31 13.50
CA GLN A 96 -1.44 -3.64 14.87
C GLN A 96 -0.06 -4.29 14.90
N PHE A 97 0.83 -3.80 15.76
CA PHE A 97 2.17 -4.35 15.95
C PHE A 97 2.60 -4.17 17.40
N GLY A 98 2.81 -5.29 18.10
CA GLY A 98 3.00 -5.29 19.55
C GLY A 98 1.87 -4.53 20.28
N PRO A 99 2.19 -3.64 21.23
CA PRO A 99 1.19 -2.87 22.00
C PRO A 99 0.57 -1.70 21.21
N LEU A 100 1.05 -1.41 19.99
CA LEU A 100 0.61 -0.28 19.20
C LEU A 100 -0.45 -0.71 18.18
N SER A 101 -1.47 0.12 18.03
CA SER A 101 -2.50 -0.03 17.01
C SER A 101 -2.77 1.30 16.31
N MET A 102 -3.04 1.24 15.01
CA MET A 102 -3.43 2.37 14.20
C MET A 102 -4.64 2.03 13.37
N SER A 103 -5.70 2.83 13.50
CA SER A 103 -6.89 2.72 12.67
C SER A 103 -7.12 4.02 11.92
N ARG A 104 -7.15 3.95 10.58
CA ARG A 104 -7.34 5.10 9.69
C ARG A 104 -8.67 5.00 8.99
N LEU A 105 -9.40 6.10 9.01
CA LEU A 105 -10.62 6.27 8.24
C LEU A 105 -10.42 7.43 7.28
N ASN A 106 -10.41 7.16 5.98
CA ASN A 106 -10.17 8.16 4.95
C ASN A 106 -11.32 8.20 3.94
N LEU A 107 -11.73 9.42 3.57
CA LEU A 107 -12.54 9.69 2.40
C LEU A 107 -11.65 10.20 1.27
N ALA A 108 -11.91 9.72 0.07
CA ALA A 108 -11.15 10.05 -1.13
C ALA A 108 -11.96 10.94 -2.05
N TYR A 109 -11.28 11.88 -2.70
CA TYR A 109 -11.80 12.58 -3.86
C TYR A 109 -10.71 12.67 -4.92
N ALA A 110 -11.06 12.37 -6.17
CA ALA A 110 -10.15 12.49 -7.30
C ALA A 110 -10.79 13.20 -8.48
N ALA A 111 -9.95 13.89 -9.25
CA ALA A 111 -10.27 14.49 -10.52
C ALA A 111 -9.35 13.93 -11.61
N HIS A 112 -9.94 13.49 -12.72
CA HIS A 112 -9.27 12.88 -13.85
C HIS A 112 -9.35 13.78 -15.09
N PHE A 113 -8.20 14.22 -15.56
CA PHE A 113 -8.02 15.10 -16.71
C PHE A 113 -7.46 14.28 -17.87
N ASN A 114 -8.25 14.13 -18.93
CA ASN A 114 -7.78 13.50 -20.17
C ASN A 114 -7.12 14.57 -21.04
N PHE A 115 -5.82 14.47 -21.26
CA PHE A 115 -5.09 15.36 -22.17
C PHE A 115 -5.19 14.89 -23.62
N THR A 116 -5.20 13.57 -23.81
CA THR A 116 -5.39 12.90 -25.11
C THR A 116 -6.41 11.77 -24.93
N GLN A 117 -6.66 10.98 -25.98
CA GLN A 117 -7.52 9.79 -25.86
C GLN A 117 -6.92 8.77 -24.89
N ASP A 118 -5.60 8.62 -24.90
CA ASP A 118 -4.88 7.62 -24.10
C ASP A 118 -4.31 8.18 -22.80
N ASN A 119 -3.74 9.39 -22.82
CA ASN A 119 -3.06 9.96 -21.67
C ASN A 119 -4.01 10.71 -20.73
N ARG A 120 -3.95 10.33 -19.46
CA ARG A 120 -4.75 10.87 -18.37
C ARG A 120 -3.87 11.21 -17.18
N LEU A 121 -4.11 12.39 -16.61
CA LEU A 121 -3.61 12.77 -15.30
C LEU A 121 -4.76 12.72 -14.31
N SER A 122 -4.57 12.02 -13.22
CA SER A 122 -5.49 11.98 -12.09
C SER A 122 -4.81 12.57 -10.87
N LEU A 123 -5.52 13.45 -10.17
CA LEU A 123 -5.08 14.04 -8.92
C LEU A 123 -6.12 13.70 -7.87
N GLY A 124 -5.69 13.32 -6.68
CA GLY A 124 -6.61 12.97 -5.61
C GLY A 124 -6.07 13.26 -4.23
N VAL A 125 -6.99 13.33 -3.28
CA VAL A 125 -6.71 13.56 -1.87
C VAL A 125 -7.45 12.54 -1.03
N TYR A 126 -6.79 12.08 0.04
CA TYR A 126 -7.45 11.48 1.18
C TYR A 126 -7.55 12.54 2.27
N GLY A 127 -8.73 12.67 2.87
CA GLY A 127 -8.94 13.41 4.10
C GLY A 127 -9.66 12.51 5.10
N GLY A 128 -9.26 12.57 6.37
CA GLY A 128 -9.84 11.70 7.37
C GLY A 128 -9.20 11.84 8.74
N VAL A 129 -9.23 10.73 9.48
CA VAL A 129 -8.71 10.65 10.84
C VAL A 129 -7.90 9.38 11.02
N VAL A 130 -6.92 9.46 11.91
CA VAL A 130 -6.14 8.33 12.40
C VAL A 130 -6.27 8.26 13.90
N GLN A 131 -6.67 7.10 14.40
CA GLN A 131 -6.65 6.78 15.81
C GLN A 131 -5.39 5.95 16.08
N THR A 132 -4.55 6.43 17.00
CA THR A 132 -3.35 5.73 17.47
C THR A 132 -3.60 5.25 18.89
N GLY A 133 -3.67 3.94 19.06
CA GLY A 133 -3.83 3.29 20.36
C GLY A 133 -2.53 2.67 20.84
N TYR A 134 -2.32 2.71 22.15
CA TYR A 134 -1.24 2.03 22.84
C TYR A 134 -1.81 1.29 24.04
N ASP A 135 -1.68 -0.04 24.04
CA ASP A 135 -2.16 -0.94 25.07
C ASP A 135 -0.98 -1.70 25.71
N PRO A 136 -0.60 -1.37 26.96
CA PRO A 136 0.52 -1.99 27.64
C PRO A 136 0.16 -3.25 28.43
N SER A 137 -1.07 -3.77 28.34
CA SER A 137 -1.55 -4.91 29.15
C SER A 137 -0.69 -6.17 29.02
N ASP A 138 -0.13 -6.43 27.84
CA ASP A 138 0.74 -7.58 27.57
C ASP A 138 2.24 -7.26 27.76
N LEU A 139 2.59 -6.06 28.24
CA LEU A 139 3.99 -5.66 28.43
C LEU A 139 4.50 -6.06 29.81
N THR A 140 5.62 -6.78 29.81
CA THR A 140 6.40 -7.04 31.03
C THR A 140 7.61 -6.12 31.06
N THR A 141 7.76 -5.38 32.17
CA THR A 141 8.95 -4.56 32.44
C THR A 141 9.74 -5.21 33.58
N HIS A 142 11.07 -5.15 33.51
CA HIS A 142 11.92 -5.67 34.59
C HIS A 142 11.68 -4.90 35.91
N ASP A 143 11.53 -3.59 35.79
CA ASP A 143 11.14 -2.68 36.87
C ASP A 143 9.87 -1.93 36.43
N PRO A 144 8.85 -1.78 37.31
CA PRO A 144 7.63 -1.08 36.96
C PRO A 144 7.92 0.37 36.57
N ASP A 145 7.77 0.69 35.30
CA ASP A 145 7.86 2.05 34.77
C ASP A 145 6.46 2.59 34.45
N PRO A 146 5.91 3.51 35.26
CA PRO A 146 4.58 4.10 35.02
C PRO A 146 4.44 4.77 33.66
N SER A 147 5.54 5.24 33.05
CA SER A 147 5.52 5.89 31.74
C SER A 147 5.30 4.89 30.59
N VAL A 148 5.60 3.61 30.81
CA VAL A 148 5.38 2.52 29.84
C VAL A 148 4.01 1.88 30.03
N LEU A 149 3.48 1.85 31.25
CA LEU A 149 2.21 1.20 31.59
C LEU A 149 0.98 2.11 31.39
N GLN A 150 1.17 3.35 30.94
CA GLN A 150 0.07 4.26 30.66
C GLN A 150 -0.57 3.92 29.31
N GLN A 151 -1.83 3.50 29.32
CA GLN A 151 -2.63 3.35 28.10
C GLN A 151 -2.85 4.71 27.44
N SER A 152 -2.73 4.77 26.11
CA SER A 152 -3.00 5.99 25.33
C SER A 152 -3.92 5.69 24.16
N ASN A 153 -4.77 6.66 23.83
CA ASN A 153 -5.59 6.62 22.64
C ASN A 153 -5.75 8.04 22.09
N ASN A 154 -5.04 8.34 21.01
CA ASN A 154 -5.04 9.66 20.40
C ASN A 154 -5.73 9.66 19.03
N LEU A 155 -6.69 10.55 18.84
CA LEU A 155 -7.35 10.78 17.55
C LEU A 155 -6.77 12.03 16.90
N SER A 156 -6.16 11.86 15.73
CA SER A 156 -5.52 12.92 14.97
C SER A 156 -6.11 13.07 13.58
N PRO A 157 -6.10 14.27 12.98
CA PRO A 157 -6.46 14.44 11.58
C PRO A 157 -5.43 13.75 10.68
N ASP A 158 -5.89 13.15 9.59
CA ASP A 158 -5.06 12.53 8.56
C ASP A 158 -5.38 13.11 7.18
N ALA A 159 -4.34 13.31 6.38
CA ALA A 159 -4.48 13.71 4.99
C ALA A 159 -3.33 13.15 4.15
N SER A 160 -3.64 12.77 2.92
CA SER A 160 -2.68 12.31 1.92
C SER A 160 -3.02 12.90 0.55
N PHE A 161 -1.99 13.08 -0.27
CA PHE A 161 -2.13 13.53 -1.65
C PHE A 161 -1.62 12.46 -2.61
N GLY A 162 -2.27 12.36 -3.76
CA GLY A 162 -1.91 11.44 -4.82
C GLY A 162 -1.93 12.13 -6.17
N ALA A 163 -0.95 11.79 -7.00
CA ALA A 163 -0.97 12.04 -8.43
C ALA A 163 -0.77 10.72 -9.16
N TRP A 164 -1.40 10.58 -10.32
CA TRP A 164 -1.35 9.39 -11.14
C TRP A 164 -1.40 9.78 -12.61
N TRP A 165 -0.37 9.41 -13.35
CA TRP A 165 -0.31 9.55 -14.80
C TRP A 165 -0.44 8.16 -15.41
N ASN A 166 -1.37 7.99 -16.35
CA ASN A 166 -1.47 6.75 -17.10
C ASN A 166 -1.76 6.98 -18.57
N SER A 167 -1.33 6.01 -19.35
CA SER A 167 -1.59 5.85 -20.78
C SER A 167 -2.17 4.45 -21.03
N THR A 168 -2.23 4.01 -22.28
CA THR A 168 -2.73 2.67 -22.65
C THR A 168 -1.89 1.54 -22.04
N ASN A 169 -0.56 1.73 -21.97
CA ASN A 169 0.37 0.66 -21.59
C ASN A 169 1.30 0.98 -20.42
N TYR A 170 1.26 2.18 -19.85
CA TYR A 170 2.16 2.52 -18.75
C TYR A 170 1.50 3.46 -17.75
N TYR A 171 2.05 3.47 -16.54
CA TYR A 171 1.62 4.37 -15.50
C TYR A 171 2.78 4.79 -14.60
N GLY A 172 2.58 5.94 -13.96
CA GLY A 172 3.42 6.42 -12.87
C GLY A 172 2.56 7.12 -11.83
N GLY A 173 2.82 6.86 -10.56
CA GLY A 173 2.13 7.47 -9.43
C GLY A 173 3.11 8.12 -8.46
N LEU A 174 2.67 9.22 -7.88
CA LEU A 174 3.32 9.94 -6.78
C LEU A 174 2.33 9.99 -5.62
N ILE A 175 2.80 9.59 -4.44
CA ILE A 175 1.98 9.53 -3.24
C ILE A 175 2.68 10.25 -2.10
N PHE A 176 1.96 11.13 -1.43
CA PHE A 176 2.36 11.78 -0.19
C PHE A 176 1.42 11.34 0.92
N ARG A 177 1.96 10.70 1.96
CA ARG A 177 1.19 10.23 3.13
C ARG A 177 1.55 11.02 4.39
N ASN A 178 0.60 11.11 5.32
CA ASN A 178 0.69 11.85 6.58
C ASN A 178 1.13 13.31 6.34
N LEU A 179 0.31 14.08 5.62
CA LEU A 179 0.55 15.50 5.40
C LEU A 179 0.55 16.28 6.73
N PHE A 180 -0.27 15.83 7.70
CA PHE A 180 -0.26 16.34 9.07
C PHE A 180 0.75 15.56 9.92
N ARG A 181 1.57 16.29 10.67
CA ARG A 181 2.61 15.73 11.56
C ARG A 181 2.16 15.71 13.02
N SER A 182 0.97 15.17 13.26
CA SER A 182 0.35 15.15 14.59
C SER A 182 1.17 14.29 15.57
N PRO A 183 1.44 14.78 16.80
CA PRO A 183 2.14 14.01 17.82
C PRO A 183 1.29 12.84 18.30
N TRP A 184 1.95 11.81 18.84
CA TRP A 184 1.27 10.77 19.60
C TRP A 184 1.31 11.20 21.06
N GLU A 185 0.18 11.72 21.54
CA GLU A 185 0.04 12.12 22.95
C GLU A 185 0.24 10.89 23.84
N ASP A 186 0.97 11.08 24.94
CA ASP A 186 1.27 10.05 25.94
C ASP A 186 2.02 8.80 25.43
N VAL A 187 2.65 8.87 24.25
CA VAL A 187 3.49 7.78 23.72
C VAL A 187 4.88 8.32 23.38
N GLY A 188 5.80 8.30 24.33
CA GLY A 188 7.18 8.77 24.13
C GLY A 188 7.31 10.29 23.90
N THR A 189 8.54 10.78 23.78
CA THR A 189 8.83 12.24 23.79
C THR A 189 8.89 12.90 22.40
N ASP A 190 9.10 12.13 21.33
CA ASP A 190 9.17 12.63 19.92
C ASP A 190 8.35 11.78 18.94
N SER A 191 7.41 10.98 19.45
CA SER A 191 6.54 10.16 18.62
C SER A 191 5.49 11.02 17.94
N ARG A 192 5.42 10.92 16.62
CA ARG A 192 4.49 11.70 15.80
C ARG A 192 4.35 11.04 14.45
N HIS A 193 3.24 11.32 13.78
CA HIS A 193 3.12 10.97 12.38
C HIS A 193 4.14 11.75 11.55
N ARG A 194 4.89 11.03 10.72
CA ARG A 194 5.89 11.61 9.84
C ARG A 194 5.42 11.52 8.39
N PHE A 195 5.79 12.53 7.62
CA PHE A 195 5.52 12.63 6.20
C PHE A 195 6.29 11.55 5.42
N HIS A 196 5.60 10.82 4.54
CA HIS A 196 6.20 9.78 3.69
C HIS A 196 5.95 10.07 2.22
N VAL A 197 6.96 9.81 1.39
CA VAL A 197 6.83 9.89 -0.08
C VAL A 197 6.89 8.48 -0.64
N SER A 198 6.07 8.21 -1.66
CA SER A 198 6.19 6.98 -2.44
C SER A 198 6.00 7.28 -3.93
N LEU A 199 6.75 6.55 -4.75
CA LEU A 199 6.68 6.59 -6.19
C LEU A 199 6.38 5.17 -6.67
N ASN A 200 5.41 5.02 -7.54
CA ASN A 200 5.18 3.73 -8.17
C ASN A 200 5.03 3.88 -9.68
N GLY A 201 5.19 2.78 -10.38
CA GLY A 201 5.05 2.77 -11.82
C GLY A 201 5.05 1.35 -12.34
N GLY A 202 4.68 1.20 -13.60
CA GLY A 202 4.68 -0.09 -14.25
C GLY A 202 4.26 0.00 -15.69
N TYR A 203 4.36 -1.14 -16.36
CA TYR A 203 4.11 -1.27 -17.78
C TYR A 203 3.19 -2.47 -18.03
N ARG A 204 2.39 -2.38 -19.08
CA ARG A 204 1.55 -3.45 -19.58
C ARG A 204 2.15 -3.96 -20.88
N TRP A 205 2.59 -5.21 -20.83
CA TRP A 205 3.13 -5.90 -21.98
C TRP A 205 2.20 -7.05 -22.38
N ALA A 206 1.34 -6.80 -23.37
CA ALA A 206 0.58 -7.86 -24.02
C ALA A 206 1.51 -8.64 -24.96
N ILE A 207 1.85 -9.88 -24.62
CA ILE A 207 2.73 -10.72 -25.45
C ILE A 207 1.91 -11.46 -26.50
N ARG A 208 0.79 -12.02 -26.08
CA ARG A 208 -0.22 -12.70 -26.92
C ARG A 208 -1.61 -12.24 -26.48
N GLU A 209 -2.65 -12.70 -27.18
CA GLU A 209 -4.03 -12.40 -26.78
C GLU A 209 -4.35 -12.94 -25.38
N GLU A 210 -3.71 -14.04 -24.97
CA GLU A 210 -3.97 -14.72 -23.71
C GLU A 210 -3.06 -14.25 -22.57
N TRP A 211 -1.84 -13.79 -22.87
CA TRP A 211 -0.82 -13.47 -21.88
C TRP A 211 -0.53 -11.99 -21.81
N THR A 212 -0.78 -11.41 -20.63
CA THR A 212 -0.39 -10.03 -20.29
C THR A 212 0.60 -10.04 -19.14
N LEU A 213 1.79 -9.47 -19.35
CA LEU A 213 2.76 -9.22 -18.29
C LEU A 213 2.62 -7.79 -17.76
N LEU A 214 2.75 -7.66 -16.46
CA LEU A 214 2.61 -6.44 -15.67
C LEU A 214 3.82 -6.30 -14.75
N PRO A 215 4.99 -5.90 -15.28
CA PRO A 215 6.09 -5.43 -14.45
C PRO A 215 5.72 -4.14 -13.73
N GLY A 216 6.12 -4.03 -12.47
CA GLY A 216 5.92 -2.85 -11.65
C GLY A 216 7.08 -2.61 -10.69
N ILE A 217 7.13 -1.36 -10.24
CA ILE A 217 8.12 -0.84 -9.31
C ILE A 217 7.41 0.06 -8.30
N ASN A 218 7.79 -0.04 -7.03
CA ASN A 218 7.31 0.82 -5.97
C ASN A 218 8.49 1.20 -5.06
N LEU A 219 8.81 2.48 -5.02
CA LEU A 219 9.86 3.08 -4.21
C LEU A 219 9.20 3.88 -3.07
N ARG A 220 9.50 3.52 -1.83
CA ARG A 220 9.04 4.26 -0.64
C ARG A 220 10.22 4.97 0.00
N ILE A 221 10.04 6.25 0.32
CA ILE A 221 11.08 7.12 0.89
C ILE A 221 10.55 7.64 2.24
N PRO A 222 10.83 6.92 3.34
CA PRO A 222 10.51 7.38 4.69
C PRO A 222 11.50 8.48 5.14
N PRO A 223 11.13 9.33 6.10
CA PRO A 223 11.91 10.51 6.47
C PRO A 223 13.14 10.23 7.34
N ARG A 224 13.18 9.09 8.03
CA ARG A 224 14.26 8.70 8.96
C ARG A 224 14.69 7.24 8.78
N SER A 225 14.51 6.65 7.59
CA SER A 225 14.84 5.26 7.29
C SER A 225 15.29 5.15 5.83
N PRO A 226 16.08 4.11 5.44
CA PRO A 226 16.42 3.88 4.05
C PRO A 226 15.19 3.77 3.16
N ALA A 227 15.36 4.20 1.91
CA ALA A 227 14.34 3.95 0.91
C ALA A 227 14.18 2.44 0.69
N SER A 228 12.93 1.99 0.59
CA SER A 228 12.61 0.60 0.26
C SER A 228 12.17 0.51 -1.19
N LEU A 229 12.70 -0.46 -1.94
CA LEU A 229 12.36 -0.72 -3.33
C LEU A 229 11.69 -2.08 -3.47
N ASP A 230 10.49 -2.08 -4.02
CA ASP A 230 9.70 -3.28 -4.31
C ASP A 230 9.59 -3.42 -5.83
N LEU A 231 10.07 -4.54 -6.35
CA LEU A 231 9.91 -4.93 -7.75
C LEU A 231 8.87 -6.05 -7.82
N ASN A 232 7.96 -5.99 -8.79
CA ASN A 232 6.99 -7.06 -9.02
C ASN A 232 6.87 -7.36 -10.51
N LEU A 233 6.59 -8.62 -10.83
CA LEU A 233 6.23 -9.08 -12.15
C LEU A 233 4.99 -9.95 -12.00
N HIS A 234 3.88 -9.51 -12.60
CA HIS A 234 2.64 -10.27 -12.61
C HIS A 234 2.31 -10.71 -14.04
N ALA A 235 2.02 -11.98 -14.22
CA ALA A 235 1.56 -12.57 -15.46
C ALA A 235 0.08 -12.91 -15.32
N ASP A 236 -0.75 -12.36 -16.19
CA ASP A 236 -2.18 -12.61 -16.26
C ASP A 236 -2.50 -13.44 -17.51
N TYR A 237 -3.23 -14.53 -17.30
CA TYR A 237 -3.65 -15.48 -18.32
C TYR A 237 -5.18 -15.42 -18.52
N ASN A 238 -5.59 -15.00 -19.71
CA ASN A 238 -6.97 -14.86 -20.15
C ASN A 238 -7.87 -14.07 -19.19
N ASN A 239 -7.32 -13.17 -18.37
CA ASN A 239 -8.07 -12.44 -17.34
C ASN A 239 -8.79 -13.36 -16.33
N VAL A 240 -8.34 -14.61 -16.18
CA VAL A 240 -8.89 -15.60 -15.24
C VAL A 240 -7.87 -15.98 -14.17
N PHE A 241 -6.64 -16.29 -14.56
CA PHE A 241 -5.58 -16.71 -13.65
C PHE A 241 -4.42 -15.74 -13.70
N GLY A 242 -3.89 -15.37 -12.53
CA GLY A 242 -2.72 -14.51 -12.42
C GLY A 242 -1.66 -15.14 -11.53
N PHE A 243 -0.40 -14.98 -11.92
CA PHE A 243 0.76 -15.41 -11.14
C PHE A 243 1.72 -14.24 -11.00
N GLY A 244 2.15 -13.94 -9.78
CA GLY A 244 3.05 -12.85 -9.49
C GLY A 244 4.30 -13.34 -8.78
N VAL A 245 5.43 -12.74 -9.10
CA VAL A 245 6.64 -12.80 -8.27
C VAL A 245 7.08 -11.39 -7.94
N GLY A 246 7.65 -11.21 -6.76
CA GLY A 246 8.16 -9.92 -6.34
C GLY A 246 9.40 -10.04 -5.50
N PHE A 247 10.16 -8.97 -5.50
CA PHE A 247 11.40 -8.85 -4.75
C PHE A 247 11.43 -7.49 -4.06
N ARG A 248 11.39 -7.51 -2.74
CA ARG A 248 11.62 -6.34 -1.89
C ARG A 248 13.09 -6.34 -1.50
N VAL A 249 13.82 -5.36 -2.03
CA VAL A 249 15.27 -5.27 -1.89
C VAL A 249 15.63 -5.19 -0.41
N GLY A 250 16.39 -6.19 0.06
CA GLY A 250 16.86 -6.26 1.44
C GLY A 250 15.81 -6.73 2.46
N ASP A 251 14.63 -7.20 2.04
CA ASP A 251 13.60 -7.69 2.97
C ASP A 251 13.05 -9.08 2.61
N ALA A 252 12.39 -9.23 1.46
CA ALA A 252 11.64 -10.46 1.16
C ALA A 252 11.51 -10.74 -0.35
N ILE A 253 11.36 -12.02 -0.69
CA ILE A 253 10.88 -12.49 -1.99
C ILE A 253 9.42 -12.90 -1.80
N ASN A 254 8.55 -12.56 -2.74
CA ASN A 254 7.15 -12.91 -2.68
C ASN A 254 6.66 -13.66 -3.92
N ALA A 255 5.68 -14.53 -3.72
CA ALA A 255 4.98 -15.26 -4.76
C ALA A 255 3.47 -15.07 -4.56
N THR A 256 2.77 -14.72 -5.63
CA THR A 256 1.34 -14.40 -5.62
C THR A 256 0.59 -15.29 -6.60
N ALA A 257 -0.57 -15.79 -6.18
CA ALA A 257 -1.54 -16.44 -7.07
C ALA A 257 -2.85 -15.65 -7.02
N VAL A 258 -3.46 -15.43 -8.17
CA VAL A 258 -4.72 -14.69 -8.33
C VAL A 258 -5.69 -15.54 -9.14
N TYR A 259 -6.93 -15.63 -8.68
CA TYR A 259 -8.01 -16.25 -9.41
C TYR A 259 -9.18 -15.29 -9.55
N LYS A 260 -9.65 -15.08 -10.78
CA LYS A 260 -10.74 -14.17 -11.14
C LYS A 260 -11.95 -14.97 -11.58
N ILE A 261 -13.09 -14.70 -10.97
CA ILE A 261 -14.37 -15.37 -11.27
C ILE A 261 -15.25 -14.37 -12.02
N LYS A 262 -15.54 -14.68 -13.28
CA LYS A 262 -16.36 -13.84 -14.18
C LYS A 262 -15.88 -12.38 -14.25
N GLU A 263 -14.58 -12.14 -14.07
CA GLU A 263 -13.94 -10.82 -14.03
C GLU A 263 -14.39 -9.86 -12.91
N GLN A 264 -15.45 -10.21 -12.18
CA GLN A 264 -16.06 -9.40 -11.13
C GLN A 264 -15.47 -9.68 -9.76
N PHE A 265 -15.27 -10.95 -9.42
CA PHE A 265 -14.64 -11.35 -8.18
C PHE A 265 -13.19 -11.74 -8.44
N ALA A 266 -12.29 -11.39 -7.54
CA ALA A 266 -10.94 -11.94 -7.54
C ALA A 266 -10.51 -12.30 -6.12
N ILE A 267 -9.79 -13.41 -6.00
CA ILE A 267 -9.11 -13.83 -4.77
C ILE A 267 -7.63 -13.85 -5.08
N ALA A 268 -6.83 -13.18 -4.27
CA ALA A 268 -5.38 -13.24 -4.36
C ALA A 268 -4.76 -13.68 -3.05
N TYR A 269 -3.75 -14.52 -3.16
CA TYR A 269 -2.95 -14.97 -2.04
C TYR A 269 -1.48 -14.73 -2.35
N THR A 270 -0.77 -14.10 -1.42
CA THR A 270 0.67 -13.84 -1.52
C THR A 270 1.39 -14.44 -0.33
N PHE A 271 2.46 -15.16 -0.64
CA PHE A 271 3.39 -15.68 0.33
C PHE A 271 4.70 -14.89 0.24
N ASP A 272 5.11 -14.32 1.36
CA ASP A 272 6.31 -13.51 1.53
C ASP A 272 7.36 -14.31 2.31
N TYR A 273 8.43 -14.69 1.62
CA TYR A 273 9.60 -15.31 2.23
C TYR A 273 10.61 -14.23 2.63
N SER A 274 10.81 -14.05 3.94
CA SER A 274 11.75 -13.05 4.47
C SER A 274 13.18 -13.54 4.27
N ILE A 275 14.04 -12.70 3.69
CA ILE A 275 15.47 -12.98 3.46
C ILE A 275 16.39 -12.28 4.47
N THR A 276 15.80 -11.57 5.44
CA THR A 276 16.53 -10.89 6.51
C THR A 276 16.86 -11.83 7.66
N ARG A 277 17.67 -11.32 8.61
CA ARG A 277 18.01 -12.05 9.85
C ARG A 277 16.79 -12.46 10.68
N ILE A 278 15.62 -11.83 10.47
CA ILE A 278 14.40 -12.20 11.17
C ILE A 278 13.91 -13.61 10.83
N GLN A 279 14.30 -14.15 9.66
CA GLN A 279 13.95 -15.51 9.25
C GLN A 279 14.49 -16.59 10.20
N SER A 280 15.51 -16.28 11.01
CA SER A 280 16.03 -17.19 12.03
C SER A 280 15.10 -17.38 13.23
N VAL A 281 14.14 -16.47 13.44
CA VAL A 281 13.28 -16.41 14.63
C VAL A 281 11.78 -16.26 14.31
N ALA A 282 11.42 -15.91 13.08
CA ALA A 282 10.05 -15.72 12.65
C ALA A 282 9.72 -16.57 11.42
N ASN A 283 8.46 -17.01 11.30
CA ASN A 283 7.99 -17.65 10.08
C ASN A 283 7.65 -16.62 9.00
N ASN A 284 7.20 -17.13 7.87
CA ASN A 284 6.89 -16.34 6.68
C ASN A 284 5.64 -15.46 6.88
N THR A 285 5.45 -14.56 5.92
CA THR A 285 4.33 -13.62 5.92
C THR A 285 3.30 -14.03 4.88
N HIS A 286 2.02 -13.85 5.21
CA HIS A 286 0.91 -14.24 4.35
C HIS A 286 -0.03 -13.06 4.12
N GLU A 287 -0.42 -12.83 2.87
CA GLU A 287 -1.46 -11.89 2.49
C GLU A 287 -2.59 -12.60 1.75
N ILE A 288 -3.82 -12.29 2.11
CA ILE A 288 -5.02 -12.68 1.37
C ILE A 288 -5.81 -11.42 1.04
N SER A 289 -6.28 -11.33 -0.20
CA SER A 289 -7.18 -10.25 -0.61
C SER A 289 -8.34 -10.76 -1.42
N LEU A 290 -9.43 -9.99 -1.31
CA LEU A 290 -10.64 -10.19 -2.06
C LEU A 290 -10.97 -8.89 -2.78
N ARG A 291 -11.35 -9.02 -4.04
CA ARG A 291 -11.83 -7.92 -4.87
C ARG A 291 -13.22 -8.24 -5.38
N PHE A 292 -14.08 -7.23 -5.38
CA PHE A 292 -15.36 -7.25 -6.07
C PHE A 292 -15.52 -5.98 -6.90
N THR A 293 -15.88 -6.14 -8.17
CA THR A 293 -16.16 -5.01 -9.07
C THR A 293 -17.49 -5.20 -9.80
N THR A 294 -18.22 -4.09 -9.99
CA THR A 294 -19.45 -4.07 -10.79
C THR A 294 -19.19 -3.80 -12.28
N CYS A 295 -17.92 -3.77 -12.69
CA CYS A 295 -17.56 -3.64 -14.09
C CYS A 295 -18.20 -4.75 -14.92
N LYS A 296 -18.72 -4.37 -16.09
CA LYS A 296 -19.22 -5.36 -17.05
C LYS A 296 -18.01 -6.09 -17.63
N PRO A 297 -18.02 -7.43 -17.69
CA PRO A 297 -16.99 -8.16 -18.41
C PRO A 297 -16.97 -7.66 -19.85
N GLU A 298 -15.81 -7.22 -20.35
CA GLU A 298 -15.73 -6.78 -21.73
C GLU A 298 -15.89 -7.99 -22.65
N ARG A 299 -16.91 -7.93 -23.52
CA ARG A 299 -17.16 -8.96 -24.54
C ARG A 299 -16.29 -8.80 -25.79
N THR A 300 -15.43 -7.79 -25.82
CA THR A 300 -14.53 -7.51 -26.94
C THR A 300 -13.19 -8.16 -26.66
N GLY A 301 -12.86 -9.19 -27.45
CA GLY A 301 -11.48 -9.63 -27.58
C GLY A 301 -10.63 -8.42 -27.97
N THR A 302 -9.47 -8.30 -27.32
CA THR A 302 -8.44 -7.26 -27.47
C THR A 302 -8.59 -5.99 -26.59
N ALA A 303 -7.74 -5.97 -25.55
CA ALA A 303 -6.87 -4.85 -25.17
C ALA A 303 -7.16 -3.99 -23.92
N SER A 304 -8.30 -4.08 -23.24
CA SER A 304 -8.45 -3.38 -21.95
C SER A 304 -7.97 -4.25 -20.78
N CYS A 305 -7.34 -3.64 -19.78
CA CYS A 305 -6.97 -4.31 -18.54
C CYS A 305 -7.55 -3.51 -17.36
N PRO A 306 -8.27 -4.15 -16.42
CA PRO A 306 -8.95 -3.48 -15.30
C PRO A 306 -8.00 -2.92 -14.22
N LEU A 307 -6.71 -2.79 -14.53
CA LEU A 307 -5.71 -2.15 -13.68
C LEU A 307 -5.51 -0.66 -14.03
N PHE A 308 -5.80 -0.27 -15.27
CA PHE A 308 -5.65 1.11 -15.78
C PHE A 308 -6.98 1.80 -16.05
N GLU A 309 -8.02 0.99 -16.22
CA GLU A 309 -9.40 1.42 -16.27
C GLU A 309 -10.04 1.24 -14.94
#